data_AF-A0A832JXJ3-F1
#
_entry.id   AF-A0A832JXJ3-F1
#
_cell.length_a   1.000
_cell.length_b   1.000
_cell.length_c   1.000
_cell.angle_alpha   90.00
_cell.angle_beta   90.00
_cell.angle_gamma   90.00
#
_symmetry.space_group_name_H-M   'P 1'
#
loop_
_entity.id
_entity.type
_entity.pdbx_description
1 polymer ?
#
loop_
_entity_poly.entity_id
_entity_poly.type
_entity_poly.pdbx_seq_one_letter_code
_entity_poly.pdbx_strand_id
1 'polypeptide(L)'
;MSSFATLNPIRFGYFAFFLGLGIYLPYFSPYLLKQGFSAAEVGMLLGSVMLTKLIAPPVLGWLIDRSNQVTRWLLIATSGALLISLLMMISGWFSPGFGWWLFMLVAFGLMWQPLLSQMDVAALRLLGSRREQYPALRAWGSIGFIVSAMVLGALIDQFGLFLVPTLLSLSLLLLLISLTRLPEPDGHPSVRRHDDAGMVKVLRQPAMLGFLAGHFLIHAAHGVYYAFFSVYLANLGYSAAAIGALWALGVVAEIILFFLLPRIR
;
A
#
# COMPACT_ATOMS: atom_id res chain seq x y z
N MET A 1 -22.17 20.94 8.93
CA MET A 1 -20.87 21.53 9.31
C MET A 1 -19.98 20.42 9.88
N SER A 2 -19.20 19.72 9.04
CA SER A 2 -18.24 18.72 9.55
C SER A 2 -16.97 19.44 10.03
N SER A 3 -16.87 19.55 11.36
CA SER A 3 -15.75 20.16 12.10
C SER A 3 -14.41 19.54 11.69
N PHE A 4 -13.33 20.33 11.67
CA PHE A 4 -11.95 19.90 11.43
C PHE A 4 -11.53 18.61 12.17
N ALA A 5 -12.16 18.30 13.31
CA ALA A 5 -11.97 17.06 14.06
C ALA A 5 -12.34 15.77 13.28
N THR A 6 -13.27 15.84 12.32
CA THR A 6 -13.73 14.68 11.53
C THR A 6 -12.70 14.16 10.52
N LEU A 7 -11.64 14.92 10.21
CA LEU A 7 -10.62 14.51 9.23
C LEU A 7 -9.34 13.94 9.85
N ASN A 8 -9.19 14.04 11.18
CA ASN A 8 -8.03 13.45 11.86
C ASN A 8 -7.96 11.92 11.72
N PRO A 9 -9.08 11.17 11.79
CA PRO A 9 -9.06 9.72 11.55
C PRO A 9 -8.55 9.34 10.16
N ILE A 10 -8.87 10.10 9.11
CA ILE A 10 -8.38 9.77 7.77
C ILE A 10 -6.91 10.15 7.58
N ARG A 11 -6.46 11.26 8.19
CA ARG A 11 -5.03 11.66 8.21
C ARG A 11 -4.17 10.60 8.90
N PHE A 12 -4.58 10.17 10.10
CA PHE A 12 -3.89 9.11 10.82
C PHE A 12 -4.00 7.76 10.10
N GLY A 13 -5.10 7.51 9.40
CA GLY A 13 -5.25 6.36 8.52
C GLY A 13 -4.19 6.33 7.42
N TYR A 14 -4.00 7.45 6.70
CA TYR A 14 -2.93 7.56 5.71
C TYR A 14 -1.55 7.34 6.33
N PHE A 15 -1.27 7.98 7.47
CA PHE A 15 -0.02 7.77 8.19
C PHE A 15 0.21 6.28 8.50
N ALA A 16 -0.77 5.59 9.08
CA ALA A 16 -0.65 4.18 9.46
C ALA A 16 -0.53 3.23 8.25
N PHE A 17 -1.28 3.47 7.17
CA PHE A 17 -1.18 2.68 5.94
C PHE A 17 0.21 2.79 5.31
N PHE A 18 0.73 4.02 5.17
CA PHE A 18 2.04 4.26 4.59
C PHE A 18 3.19 3.88 5.54
N LEU A 19 2.96 3.89 6.85
CA LEU A 19 3.87 3.29 7.82
C LEU A 19 4.07 1.80 7.49
N GLY A 20 2.97 1.07 7.24
CA GLY A 20 2.98 -0.32 6.78
C GLY A 20 3.67 -0.52 5.43
N LEU A 21 3.38 0.35 4.46
CA LEU A 21 4.04 0.32 3.15
C LEU A 21 5.56 0.54 3.25
N GLY A 22 5.99 1.45 4.13
CA GLY A 22 7.39 1.72 4.44
C GLY A 22 8.08 0.59 5.22
N ILE A 23 7.34 -0.37 5.78
CA ILE A 23 7.91 -1.61 6.32
C ILE A 23 8.02 -2.64 5.20
N TYR A 24 6.94 -2.81 4.45
CA TYR A 24 6.79 -3.88 3.47
C TYR A 24 7.78 -3.75 2.30
N LEU A 25 7.85 -2.57 1.67
CA LEU A 25 8.72 -2.38 0.49
C LEU A 25 10.20 -2.63 0.80
N PRO A 26 10.81 -2.00 1.83
CA PRO A 26 12.22 -2.19 2.09
C PRO A 26 12.57 -3.54 2.72
N TYR A 27 11.72 -4.12 3.58
CA TYR A 27 12.16 -5.17 4.50
C TYR A 27 11.50 -6.53 4.30
N PHE A 28 10.37 -6.62 3.57
CA PHE A 28 9.67 -7.89 3.41
C PHE A 28 10.42 -8.87 2.50
N SER A 29 11.08 -8.37 1.45
CA SER A 29 11.92 -9.20 0.58
C SER A 29 13.13 -9.80 1.31
N PRO A 30 13.98 -9.01 2.02
CA PRO A 30 15.02 -9.56 2.90
C PRO A 30 14.50 -10.54 3.95
N TYR A 31 13.32 -10.28 4.53
CA TYR A 31 12.68 -11.19 5.48
C TYR A 31 12.37 -12.55 4.85
N LEU A 32 11.80 -12.61 3.65
CA LEU A 32 11.52 -13.87 2.96
C LEU A 32 12.80 -14.63 2.58
N LEU A 33 13.86 -13.93 2.17
CA LEU A 33 15.18 -14.56 1.96
C LEU A 33 15.71 -15.19 3.26
N LYS A 34 15.57 -14.49 4.39
CA LYS A 34 15.96 -15.02 5.70
C LYS A 34 15.12 -16.22 6.13
N GLN A 35 13.89 -16.35 5.65
CA GLN A 35 13.04 -17.53 5.85
C GLN A 35 13.49 -18.75 5.02
N GLY A 36 14.53 -18.61 4.18
CA GLY A 36 15.13 -19.71 3.42
C GLY A 36 14.63 -19.80 1.96
N PHE A 37 13.82 -18.85 1.51
CA PHE A 37 13.39 -18.81 0.11
C PHE A 37 14.50 -18.30 -0.81
N SER A 38 14.56 -18.86 -2.02
CA SER A 38 15.39 -18.36 -3.10
C SER A 38 14.88 -17.02 -3.63
N ALA A 39 15.75 -16.24 -4.28
CA ALA A 39 15.36 -14.96 -4.89
C ALA A 39 14.21 -15.12 -5.90
N ALA A 40 14.18 -16.23 -6.65
CA ALA A 40 13.10 -16.53 -7.58
C ALA A 40 11.75 -16.74 -6.87
N GLU A 41 11.75 -17.51 -5.78
CA GLU A 41 10.56 -17.72 -4.95
C GLU A 41 10.09 -16.40 -4.32
N VAL A 42 11.00 -15.57 -3.80
CA VAL A 42 10.66 -14.24 -3.27
C VAL A 42 10.01 -13.37 -4.34
N GLY A 43 10.54 -13.38 -5.56
CA GLY A 43 9.94 -12.68 -6.71
C GLY A 43 8.51 -13.16 -7.00
N MET A 44 8.28 -14.48 -6.99
CA MET A 44 6.94 -15.05 -7.18
C MET A 44 5.98 -14.68 -6.04
N LEU A 45 6.44 -14.76 -4.80
CA LEU A 45 5.67 -14.43 -3.60
C LEU A 45 5.24 -12.96 -3.59
N LEU A 46 6.17 -12.02 -3.80
CA LEU A 46 5.85 -10.59 -3.85
C LEU A 46 5.04 -10.23 -5.11
N GLY A 47 5.34 -10.87 -6.24
CA GLY A 47 4.57 -10.75 -7.47
C GLY A 47 3.11 -11.17 -7.29
N SER A 48 2.85 -12.23 -6.51
CA SER A 48 1.50 -12.68 -6.21
C SER A 48 0.66 -11.60 -5.51
N VAL A 49 1.27 -10.84 -4.58
CA VAL A 49 0.62 -9.69 -3.93
C VAL A 49 0.27 -8.62 -4.95
N MET A 50 1.17 -8.32 -5.89
CA MET A 50 0.90 -7.33 -6.95
C MET A 50 -0.22 -7.78 -7.89
N LEU A 51 -0.31 -9.07 -8.22
CA LEU A 51 -1.39 -9.61 -9.06
C LEU A 51 -2.78 -9.40 -8.44
N THR A 52 -2.90 -9.47 -7.11
CA THR A 52 -4.18 -9.21 -6.44
C THR A 52 -4.70 -7.79 -6.67
N LYS A 53 -3.83 -6.83 -7.01
CA LYS A 53 -4.20 -5.44 -7.34
C LYS A 53 -5.08 -5.33 -8.58
N LEU A 54 -5.09 -6.34 -9.46
CA LEU A 54 -5.98 -6.38 -10.63
C LEU A 54 -7.45 -6.64 -10.23
N ILE A 55 -7.67 -7.41 -9.17
CA ILE A 55 -8.99 -7.92 -8.80
C ILE A 55 -9.54 -7.20 -7.56
N ALA A 56 -8.70 -7.00 -6.54
CA ALA A 56 -9.18 -6.58 -5.23
C ALA A 56 -9.75 -5.15 -5.19
N PRO A 57 -9.12 -4.11 -5.76
CA PRO A 57 -9.69 -2.76 -5.78
C PRO A 57 -11.03 -2.66 -6.53
N PRO A 58 -11.20 -3.23 -7.75
CA PRO A 58 -12.49 -3.25 -8.41
C PRO A 58 -13.58 -3.98 -7.62
N VAL A 59 -13.27 -5.15 -7.05
CA VAL A 59 -14.24 -5.95 -6.28
C VAL A 59 -14.68 -5.20 -5.03
N LEU A 60 -13.74 -4.65 -4.25
CA LEU A 60 -14.10 -3.90 -3.04
C LEU A 60 -14.84 -2.60 -3.39
N GLY A 61 -14.45 -1.92 -4.47
CA GLY A 61 -15.16 -0.74 -4.99
C GLY A 61 -16.62 -1.06 -5.34
N TRP A 62 -16.86 -2.15 -6.06
CA TRP A 62 -18.22 -2.61 -6.40
C TRP A 62 -19.05 -2.93 -5.15
N LEU A 63 -18.46 -3.59 -4.15
CA LEU A 63 -19.13 -3.87 -2.87
C LEU A 63 -19.50 -2.59 -2.11
N ILE A 64 -18.59 -1.62 -2.10
CA ILE A 64 -18.80 -0.30 -1.49
C ILE A 64 -19.90 0.45 -2.21
N ASP A 65 -19.89 0.48 -3.54
CA ASP A 65 -20.89 1.21 -4.33
C ASP A 65 -22.29 0.61 -4.16
N ARG A 66 -22.41 -0.71 -4.02
CA ARG A 66 -23.71 -1.39 -3.80
C ARG A 66 -24.27 -1.18 -2.40
N SER A 67 -23.42 -1.16 -1.39
CA SER A 67 -23.82 -1.05 0.02
C SER A 67 -23.86 0.39 0.54
N ASN A 68 -23.17 1.29 -0.15
CA ASN A 68 -22.85 2.65 0.26
C ASN A 68 -22.22 2.75 1.67
N GLN A 69 -21.40 1.76 2.04
CA GLN A 69 -20.75 1.66 3.36
C GLN A 69 -19.22 1.55 3.21
N VAL A 70 -18.60 2.64 2.77
CA VAL A 70 -17.14 2.75 2.54
C VAL A 70 -16.36 2.37 3.79
N THR A 71 -16.73 2.94 4.95
CA THR A 71 -15.98 2.74 6.20
C THR A 71 -16.11 1.30 6.69
N ARG A 72 -17.30 0.71 6.59
CA ARG A 72 -17.50 -0.71 6.94
C ARG A 72 -16.61 -1.64 6.13
N TRP A 73 -16.53 -1.45 4.82
CA TRP A 73 -15.69 -2.29 3.96
C TRP A 73 -14.20 -2.07 4.20
N LEU A 74 -13.79 -0.83 4.49
CA LEU A 74 -12.42 -0.54 4.95
C LEU A 74 -12.08 -1.26 6.27
N LEU A 75 -13.01 -1.29 7.23
CA LEU A 75 -12.84 -2.03 8.48
C LEU A 75 -12.72 -3.54 8.25
N ILE A 76 -13.57 -4.13 7.40
CA ILE A 76 -13.51 -5.56 7.06
C ILE A 76 -12.18 -5.91 6.40
N ALA A 77 -11.80 -5.16 5.36
CA ALA A 77 -10.56 -5.39 4.63
C ALA A 77 -9.33 -5.19 5.54
N THR A 78 -9.32 -4.15 6.38
CA THR A 78 -8.20 -3.91 7.32
C THR A 78 -8.14 -5.00 8.39
N SER A 79 -9.28 -5.44 8.92
CA SER A 79 -9.33 -6.53 9.90
C SER A 79 -8.85 -7.86 9.30
N GLY A 80 -9.23 -8.16 8.06
CA GLY A 80 -8.74 -9.32 7.31
C GLY A 80 -7.24 -9.25 7.06
N ALA A 81 -6.74 -8.11 6.58
CA ALA A 81 -5.31 -7.88 6.39
C ALA A 81 -4.51 -8.01 7.69
N LEU A 82 -5.02 -7.46 8.80
CA LEU A 82 -4.43 -7.57 10.12
C LEU A 82 -4.37 -9.03 10.59
N LEU A 83 -5.47 -9.77 10.48
CA LEU A 83 -5.52 -11.19 10.85
C LEU A 83 -4.48 -11.99 10.07
N ILE A 84 -4.43 -11.81 8.75
CA ILE A 84 -3.46 -12.51 7.90
C ILE A 84 -2.03 -12.09 8.25
N SER A 85 -1.78 -10.83 8.55
CA SER A 85 -0.47 -10.34 9.00
C SER A 85 -0.03 -10.96 10.34
N LEU A 86 -0.95 -11.14 11.28
CA LEU A 86 -0.69 -11.84 12.54
C LEU A 86 -0.40 -13.34 12.30
N LEU A 87 -1.11 -13.96 11.35
CA LEU A 87 -0.81 -15.35 10.94
C LEU A 87 0.56 -15.46 10.27
N MET A 88 0.96 -14.50 9.43
CA MET A 88 2.31 -14.44 8.85
C MET A 88 3.39 -14.28 9.92
N MET A 89 3.13 -13.48 10.96
CA MET A 89 4.01 -13.32 12.12
C MET A 89 4.21 -14.65 12.84
N ILE A 90 3.13 -15.39 13.13
CA ILE A 90 3.20 -16.72 13.78
C ILE A 90 3.89 -17.73 12.85
N SER A 91 3.59 -17.70 11.56
CA SER A 91 4.17 -18.59 10.55
C SER A 91 5.68 -18.46 10.46
N GLY A 92 6.22 -17.25 10.67
CA GLY A 92 7.67 -17.00 10.67
C GLY A 92 8.46 -17.79 11.72
N TRP A 93 7.81 -18.37 12.74
CA TRP A 93 8.45 -19.19 13.77
C TRP A 93 8.59 -20.67 13.41
N PHE A 94 7.74 -21.16 12.49
CA PHE A 94 7.71 -22.58 12.10
C PHE A 94 8.17 -22.79 10.65
N SER A 95 8.57 -21.72 9.96
CA SER A 95 9.10 -21.71 8.59
C SER A 95 8.34 -22.64 7.62
N PRO A 96 7.02 -22.42 7.41
CA PRO A 96 6.24 -23.25 6.51
C PRO A 96 6.70 -23.08 5.07
N GLY A 97 6.43 -24.09 4.24
CA GLY A 97 6.86 -24.12 2.84
C GLY A 97 6.21 -23.06 1.95
N PHE A 98 6.72 -22.95 0.72
CA PHE A 98 6.32 -21.95 -0.28
C PHE A 98 4.80 -21.83 -0.48
N GLY A 99 4.07 -22.95 -0.59
CA GLY A 99 2.64 -22.94 -0.84
C GLY A 99 1.82 -22.22 0.24
N TRP A 100 2.25 -22.31 1.51
CA TRP A 100 1.61 -21.59 2.61
C TRP A 100 1.85 -20.08 2.51
N TRP A 101 3.10 -19.67 2.25
CA TRP A 101 3.44 -18.26 2.07
C TRP A 101 2.75 -17.64 0.86
N LEU A 102 2.62 -18.39 -0.24
CA LEU A 102 1.89 -17.97 -1.42
C LEU A 102 0.41 -17.72 -1.07
N PHE A 103 -0.23 -18.66 -0.37
CA PHE A 103 -1.61 -18.50 0.08
C PHE A 103 -1.77 -17.28 1.00
N MET A 104 -0.90 -17.12 2.01
CA MET A 104 -0.93 -15.98 2.93
C MET A 104 -0.76 -14.65 2.21
N LEU A 105 0.19 -14.55 1.26
CA LEU A 105 0.46 -13.30 0.54
C LEU A 105 -0.64 -12.95 -0.47
N VAL A 106 -1.22 -13.94 -1.14
CA VAL A 106 -2.40 -13.71 -1.98
C VAL A 106 -3.59 -13.26 -1.13
N ALA A 107 -3.88 -13.95 -0.03
CA ALA A 107 -4.96 -13.55 0.88
C ALA A 107 -4.73 -12.15 1.44
N PHE A 108 -3.49 -11.84 1.85
CA PHE A 108 -3.10 -10.53 2.35
C PHE A 108 -3.27 -9.45 1.27
N GLY A 109 -2.79 -9.71 0.04
CA GLY A 109 -2.93 -8.79 -1.08
C GLY A 109 -4.39 -8.48 -1.41
N LEU A 110 -5.26 -9.50 -1.42
CA LEU A 110 -6.70 -9.32 -1.66
C LEU A 110 -7.36 -8.37 -0.64
N MET A 111 -6.86 -8.34 0.60
CA MET A 111 -7.38 -7.47 1.66
C MET A 111 -6.67 -6.11 1.68
N TRP A 112 -5.37 -6.07 1.41
CA TRP A 112 -4.53 -4.88 1.61
C TRP A 112 -4.47 -3.95 0.39
N GLN A 113 -4.34 -4.49 -0.83
CA GLN A 113 -4.27 -3.70 -2.07
C GLN A 113 -5.42 -2.70 -2.26
N PRO A 114 -6.70 -3.02 -1.95
CA PRO A 114 -7.78 -2.07 -2.18
C PRO A 114 -7.79 -0.92 -1.17
N LEU A 115 -7.16 -1.07 0.01
CA LEU A 115 -7.28 -0.12 1.12
C LEU A 115 -6.91 1.31 0.71
N LEU A 116 -5.78 1.51 0.03
CA LEU A 116 -5.36 2.87 -0.37
C LEU A 116 -6.40 3.53 -1.28
N SER A 117 -6.83 2.84 -2.34
CA SER A 117 -7.82 3.39 -3.27
C SER A 117 -9.16 3.68 -2.60
N GLN A 118 -9.61 2.82 -1.68
CA GLN A 118 -10.89 3.02 -1.00
C GLN A 118 -10.80 4.07 0.11
N MET A 119 -9.62 4.25 0.73
CA MET A 119 -9.35 5.39 1.62
C MET A 119 -9.37 6.71 0.86
N ASP A 120 -8.85 6.75 -0.37
CA ASP A 120 -8.93 7.93 -1.23
C ASP A 120 -10.39 8.28 -1.55
N VAL A 121 -11.21 7.28 -1.86
CA VAL A 121 -12.66 7.45 -2.05
C VAL A 121 -13.31 8.00 -0.78
N ALA A 122 -13.02 7.42 0.39
CA ALA A 122 -13.55 7.90 1.67
C ALA A 122 -13.15 9.36 1.94
N ALA A 123 -11.88 9.70 1.75
CA ALA A 123 -11.35 11.05 1.94
C ALA A 123 -12.06 12.06 1.04
N LEU A 124 -12.22 11.75 -0.25
CA LEU A 124 -12.88 12.63 -1.21
C LEU A 124 -14.38 12.81 -0.90
N ARG A 125 -15.07 11.76 -0.47
CA ARG A 125 -16.48 11.85 -0.05
C ARG A 125 -16.63 12.73 1.19
N LEU A 126 -15.76 12.56 2.20
CA LEU A 126 -15.76 13.38 3.43
C LEU A 126 -15.42 14.86 3.17
N LEU A 127 -14.55 15.13 2.19
CA LEU A 127 -14.20 16.50 1.81
C LEU A 127 -15.34 17.21 1.07
N GLY A 128 -16.13 16.49 0.29
CA GLY A 128 -17.27 17.03 -0.45
C GLY A 128 -16.84 18.11 -1.45
N SER A 129 -17.19 19.37 -1.18
CA SER A 129 -16.78 20.53 -1.97
C SER A 129 -15.32 20.95 -1.75
N ARG A 130 -14.69 20.54 -0.63
CA ARG A 130 -13.33 20.93 -0.23
C ARG A 130 -12.24 20.04 -0.83
N ARG A 131 -12.37 19.65 -2.10
CA ARG A 131 -11.47 18.67 -2.75
C ARG A 131 -10.04 19.18 -2.87
N GLU A 132 -9.84 20.49 -2.87
CA GLU A 132 -8.54 21.15 -2.85
C GLU A 132 -7.68 20.77 -1.62
N GLN A 133 -8.30 20.29 -0.54
CA GLN A 133 -7.60 19.89 0.69
C GLN A 133 -7.10 18.44 0.63
N TYR A 134 -7.51 17.65 -0.36
CA TYR A 134 -7.14 16.25 -0.50
C TYR A 134 -5.62 15.99 -0.50
N PRO A 135 -4.79 16.78 -1.23
CA PRO A 135 -3.34 16.60 -1.19
C PRO A 135 -2.76 16.76 0.22
N ALA A 136 -3.29 17.68 1.03
CA ALA A 136 -2.85 17.91 2.41
C ALA A 136 -3.23 16.73 3.34
N LEU A 137 -4.36 16.05 3.08
CA LEU A 137 -4.71 14.82 3.80
C LEU A 137 -3.74 13.69 3.45
N ARG A 138 -3.46 13.50 2.16
CA ARG A 138 -2.59 12.44 1.65
C ARG A 138 -1.12 12.62 2.05
N ALA A 139 -0.67 13.86 2.26
CA ALA A 139 0.69 14.17 2.72
C ALA A 139 1.08 13.48 4.04
N TRP A 140 0.11 13.18 4.91
CA TRP A 140 0.35 12.38 6.12
C TRP A 140 0.87 10.97 5.82
N GLY A 141 0.55 10.43 4.63
CA GLY A 141 1.11 9.18 4.14
C GLY A 141 2.62 9.25 3.95
N SER A 142 3.12 10.31 3.29
CA SER A 142 4.57 10.52 3.12
C SER A 142 5.30 10.60 4.46
N ILE A 143 4.70 11.28 5.45
CA ILE A 143 5.24 11.34 6.82
C ILE A 143 5.32 9.92 7.41
N GLY A 144 4.25 9.13 7.30
CA GLY A 144 4.23 7.74 7.77
C GLY A 144 5.30 6.87 7.12
N PHE A 145 5.49 7.01 5.80
CA PHE A 145 6.53 6.29 5.08
C PHE A 145 7.94 6.67 5.54
N ILE A 146 8.24 7.97 5.65
CA ILE A 146 9.56 8.47 6.09
C ILE A 146 9.86 8.00 7.52
N VAL A 147 8.90 8.14 8.44
CA VAL A 147 9.04 7.66 9.83
C VAL A 147 9.32 6.17 9.86
N SER A 148 8.57 5.39 9.07
CA SER A 148 8.75 3.95 8.96
C SER A 148 10.16 3.58 8.48
N ALA A 149 10.56 4.13 7.34
CA ALA A 149 11.85 3.83 6.73
C ALA A 149 13.03 4.24 7.63
N MET A 150 12.95 5.37 8.34
CA MET A 150 14.04 5.83 9.21
C MET A 150 14.09 5.13 10.57
N VAL A 151 12.96 5.02 11.27
CA VAL A 151 12.92 4.53 12.66
C VAL A 151 12.90 3.01 12.70
N LEU A 152 12.12 2.37 11.83
CA LEU A 152 11.93 0.92 11.88
C LEU A 152 13.15 0.17 11.34
N GLY A 153 13.94 0.77 10.45
CA GLY A 153 15.24 0.23 10.04
C GLY A 153 16.19 0.04 11.21
N ALA A 154 16.27 1.02 12.12
CA ALA A 154 17.11 0.92 13.33
C ALA A 154 16.62 -0.16 14.31
N LEU A 155 15.30 -0.32 14.44
CA LEU A 155 14.73 -1.43 15.22
C LEU A 155 15.05 -2.79 14.60
N ILE A 156 15.00 -2.90 13.27
CA ILE A 156 15.35 -4.13 12.55
C ILE A 156 16.84 -4.44 12.68
N ASP A 157 17.72 -3.43 12.73
CA ASP A 157 19.15 -3.66 13.00
C ASP A 157 19.40 -4.23 14.41
N GLN A 158 18.67 -3.74 15.42
CA GLN A 158 18.86 -4.18 16.81
C GLN A 158 18.23 -5.53 17.11
N PHE A 159 16.99 -5.74 16.63
CA PHE A 159 16.20 -6.91 16.98
C PHE A 159 16.16 -7.94 15.85
N GLY A 160 16.37 -7.55 14.59
CA GLY A 160 16.40 -8.44 13.44
C GLY A 160 15.12 -8.44 12.59
N LEU A 161 15.23 -9.03 11.39
CA LEU A 161 14.16 -9.08 10.38
C LEU A 161 12.88 -9.81 10.80
N PHE A 162 12.90 -10.62 11.87
CA PHE A 162 11.68 -11.30 12.33
C PHE A 162 10.61 -10.32 12.85
N LEU A 163 11.00 -9.07 13.15
CA LEU A 163 10.07 -8.01 13.50
C LEU A 163 9.21 -7.52 12.33
N VAL A 164 9.57 -7.83 11.07
CA VAL A 164 8.91 -7.26 9.88
C VAL A 164 7.39 -7.57 9.87
N PRO A 165 6.92 -8.82 10.01
CA PRO A 165 5.49 -9.09 10.12
C PRO A 165 4.83 -8.49 11.38
N THR A 166 5.56 -8.38 12.50
CA THR A 166 5.04 -7.78 13.74
C THR A 166 4.79 -6.28 13.56
N LEU A 167 5.75 -5.55 13.01
CA LEU A 167 5.63 -4.12 12.73
C LEU A 167 4.56 -3.85 11.68
N LEU A 168 4.45 -4.70 10.65
CA LEU A 168 3.37 -4.63 9.67
C LEU A 168 2.00 -4.80 10.34
N SER A 169 1.87 -5.79 11.23
CA SER A 169 0.65 -6.01 12.02
C SER A 169 0.33 -4.82 12.92
N LEU A 170 1.34 -4.21 13.55
CA LEU A 170 1.15 -2.98 14.34
C LEU A 170 0.64 -1.83 13.47
N SER A 171 1.18 -1.63 12.28
CA SER A 171 0.70 -0.59 11.35
C SER A 171 -0.77 -0.81 10.94
N LEU A 172 -1.17 -2.05 10.70
CA LEU A 172 -2.54 -2.42 10.38
C LEU A 172 -3.49 -2.26 11.57
N LEU A 173 -3.02 -2.54 12.79
CA LEU A 173 -3.77 -2.27 14.01
C LEU A 173 -4.00 -0.76 14.20
N LEU A 174 -2.97 0.07 14.00
CA LEU A 174 -3.10 1.52 14.04
C LEU A 174 -4.08 2.02 12.98
N LEU A 175 -4.01 1.47 11.76
CA LEU A 175 -4.97 1.77 10.69
C LEU A 175 -6.39 1.39 11.11
N LEU A 176 -6.60 0.20 11.66
CA LEU A 176 -7.89 -0.28 12.13
C LEU A 176 -8.47 0.65 13.21
N ILE A 177 -7.67 1.02 14.22
CA ILE A 177 -8.05 1.98 15.27
C ILE A 177 -8.41 3.34 14.68
N SER A 178 -7.71 3.77 13.62
CA SER A 178 -8.03 5.00 12.92
C SER A 178 -9.40 4.92 12.24
N LEU A 179 -9.65 3.83 11.53
CA LEU A 179 -10.85 3.63 10.74
C LEU A 179 -12.11 3.42 11.60
N THR A 180 -12.00 2.91 12.83
CA THR A 180 -13.16 2.81 13.75
C THR A 180 -13.68 4.17 14.19
N ARG A 181 -12.86 5.22 14.08
CA ARG A 181 -13.22 6.61 14.38
C ARG A 181 -13.63 7.39 13.12
N LEU A 182 -13.53 6.78 11.94
CA LEU A 182 -13.91 7.42 10.68
C LEU A 182 -15.44 7.39 10.57
N PRO A 183 -16.10 8.55 10.39
CA PRO A 183 -17.53 8.56 10.13
C PRO A 183 -17.81 7.98 8.73
N GLU A 184 -18.94 7.29 8.57
CA GLU A 184 -19.38 6.82 7.27
C GLU A 184 -19.64 8.04 6.37
N PRO A 185 -18.97 8.19 5.22
CA PRO A 185 -19.14 9.37 4.38
C PRO A 185 -20.54 9.39 3.75
N ASP A 186 -21.24 10.51 3.92
CA ASP A 186 -22.52 10.73 3.27
C ASP A 186 -22.35 10.87 1.74
N GLY A 187 -23.28 10.31 0.98
CA GLY A 187 -23.36 10.49 -0.46
C GLY A 187 -23.25 9.18 -1.24
N HIS A 188 -24.23 8.98 -2.13
CA HIS A 188 -24.18 7.92 -3.13
C HIS A 188 -23.24 8.32 -4.26
N PRO A 189 -22.37 7.43 -4.74
CA PRO A 189 -21.72 7.65 -6.01
C PRO A 189 -22.81 7.81 -7.06
N SER A 190 -22.84 8.95 -7.76
CA SER A 190 -23.67 9.07 -8.97
C SER A 190 -23.08 8.11 -10.00
N VAL A 191 -23.57 6.86 -10.01
CA VAL A 191 -23.17 5.88 -11.02
C VAL A 191 -23.74 6.36 -12.35
N ARG A 192 -22.98 7.21 -13.05
CA ARG A 192 -23.18 7.41 -14.47
C ARG A 192 -22.76 6.11 -15.12
N ARG A 193 -23.74 5.29 -15.53
CA ARG A 193 -23.52 4.16 -16.45
C ARG A 193 -22.78 4.72 -17.66
N HIS A 194 -21.48 4.47 -17.73
CA HIS A 194 -20.74 4.67 -18.96
C HIS A 194 -21.04 3.49 -19.88
N ASP A 195 -21.13 3.77 -21.16
CA ASP A 195 -21.38 2.79 -22.19
C ASP A 195 -20.14 1.89 -22.36
N ASP A 196 -20.22 0.63 -21.91
CA ASP A 196 -19.11 -0.34 -21.90
C ASP A 196 -18.51 -0.53 -23.30
N ALA A 197 -19.31 -0.34 -24.36
CA ALA A 197 -18.87 -0.39 -25.75
C ALA A 197 -17.84 0.71 -26.09
N GLY A 198 -17.92 1.88 -25.43
CA GLY A 198 -16.98 2.98 -25.60
C GLY A 198 -15.61 2.69 -24.98
N MET A 199 -15.57 2.01 -23.83
CA MET A 199 -14.32 1.70 -23.13
C MET A 199 -13.42 0.77 -23.93
N VAL A 200 -13.96 -0.32 -24.47
CA VAL A 200 -13.19 -1.28 -25.28
C VAL A 200 -12.64 -0.62 -26.54
N LYS A 201 -13.42 0.29 -27.16
CA LYS A 201 -12.99 1.05 -28.33
C LYS A 201 -11.79 1.96 -28.01
N VAL A 202 -11.78 2.61 -26.85
CA VAL A 202 -10.66 3.45 -26.40
C VAL A 202 -9.42 2.61 -26.08
N LEU A 203 -9.58 1.47 -25.38
CA LEU A 203 -8.47 0.58 -25.03
C LEU A 203 -7.75 -0.01 -26.24
N ARG A 204 -8.45 -0.16 -27.38
CA ARG A 204 -7.89 -0.70 -28.63
C ARG A 204 -7.20 0.35 -29.51
N GLN A 205 -7.20 1.63 -29.15
CA GLN A 205 -6.53 2.65 -29.94
C GLN A 205 -5.01 2.45 -29.88
N PRO A 206 -4.26 2.54 -31.01
CA PRO A 206 -2.81 2.34 -31.02
C PRO A 206 -2.04 3.22 -30.04
N ALA A 207 -2.46 4.48 -29.88
CA ALA A 207 -1.87 5.41 -28.91
C ALA A 207 -2.08 4.94 -27.45
N MET A 208 -3.26 4.40 -27.14
CA MET A 208 -3.57 3.84 -25.81
C MET A 208 -2.77 2.57 -25.57
N LEU A 209 -2.66 1.67 -26.56
CA LEU A 209 -1.85 0.46 -26.45
C LEU A 209 -0.36 0.79 -26.25
N GLY A 210 0.17 1.77 -27.00
CA GLY A 210 1.54 2.25 -26.81
C GLY A 210 1.76 2.84 -25.42
N PHE A 211 0.81 3.64 -24.93
CA PHE A 211 0.84 4.17 -23.56
C PHE A 211 0.82 3.06 -22.50
N LEU A 212 -0.11 2.10 -22.62
CA LEU A 212 -0.22 0.97 -21.70
C LEU A 212 1.03 0.08 -21.72
N ALA A 213 1.61 -0.16 -22.90
CA ALA A 213 2.85 -0.90 -23.05
C ALA A 213 4.02 -0.17 -22.38
N GLY A 214 4.17 1.14 -22.60
CA GLY A 214 5.18 1.95 -21.92
C GLY A 214 5.02 1.93 -20.40
N HIS A 215 3.79 2.09 -19.92
CA HIS A 215 3.48 2.02 -18.49
C HIS A 215 3.79 0.64 -17.90
N PHE A 216 3.43 -0.44 -18.60
CA PHE A 216 3.77 -1.80 -18.22
C PHE A 216 5.27 -2.02 -18.11
N LEU A 217 6.05 -1.56 -19.10
CA LEU A 217 7.51 -1.70 -19.08
C LEU A 217 8.15 -0.93 -17.90
N ILE A 218 7.70 0.30 -17.65
CA ILE A 218 8.16 1.08 -16.50
C ILE A 218 7.83 0.36 -15.19
N HIS A 219 6.62 -0.17 -15.04
CA HIS A 219 6.20 -0.89 -13.83
C HIS A 219 6.92 -2.24 -13.67
N ALA A 220 7.20 -2.95 -14.75
CA ALA A 220 7.98 -4.18 -14.72
C ALA A 220 9.41 -3.91 -14.20
N ALA A 221 10.06 -2.86 -14.70
CA ALA A 221 11.37 -2.43 -14.22
C ALA A 221 11.33 -2.02 -12.73
N HIS A 222 10.31 -1.26 -12.33
CA HIS A 222 10.12 -0.88 -10.93
C HIS A 222 9.81 -2.07 -10.02
N GLY A 223 9.14 -3.12 -10.52
CA GLY A 223 8.86 -4.34 -9.76
C GLY A 223 10.16 -5.02 -9.28
N VAL A 224 11.16 -5.10 -10.16
CA VAL A 224 12.49 -5.61 -9.80
C VAL A 224 13.16 -4.71 -8.77
N TYR A 225 13.09 -3.40 -8.96
CA TYR A 225 13.62 -2.43 -8.00
C TYR A 225 12.98 -2.59 -6.61
N TYR A 226 11.64 -2.62 -6.52
CA TYR A 226 10.92 -2.79 -5.25
C TYR A 226 11.24 -4.12 -4.56
N ALA A 227 11.40 -5.20 -5.33
CA ALA A 227 11.69 -6.52 -4.77
C ALA A 227 13.15 -6.67 -4.31
N PHE A 228 14.12 -6.09 -5.02
CA PHE A 228 15.53 -6.46 -4.84
C PHE A 228 16.48 -5.31 -4.48
N PHE A 229 16.05 -4.05 -4.47
CA PHE A 229 16.92 -2.92 -4.10
C PHE A 229 17.49 -3.08 -2.68
N SER A 230 16.66 -3.36 -1.69
CA SER A 230 17.13 -3.59 -0.31
C SER A 230 18.00 -4.84 -0.18
N VAL A 231 17.71 -5.88 -0.95
CA VAL A 231 18.50 -7.12 -0.98
C VAL A 231 19.90 -6.84 -1.52
N TYR A 232 19.99 -6.07 -2.61
CA TYR A 232 21.25 -5.66 -3.21
C TYR A 232 22.10 -4.85 -2.22
N LEU A 233 21.52 -3.87 -1.53
CA LEU A 233 22.23 -3.09 -0.52
C LEU A 233 22.67 -3.94 0.68
N ALA A 234 21.81 -4.84 1.16
CA ALA A 234 22.17 -5.74 2.25
C ALA A 234 23.37 -6.64 1.88
N ASN A 235 23.42 -7.13 0.65
CA ASN A 235 24.56 -7.91 0.13
C ASN A 235 25.86 -7.09 0.04
N LEU A 236 25.77 -5.77 -0.10
CA LEU A 236 26.91 -4.85 -0.03
C LEU A 236 27.31 -4.50 1.42
N GLY A 237 26.62 -5.04 2.43
CA GLY A 237 26.92 -4.82 3.85
C GLY A 237 26.27 -3.58 4.45
N TYR A 238 25.30 -2.95 3.78
CA TYR A 238 24.54 -1.84 4.36
C TYR A 238 23.61 -2.33 5.48
N SER A 239 23.53 -1.56 6.56
CA SER A 239 22.58 -1.82 7.64
C SER A 239 21.13 -1.54 7.23
N ALA A 240 20.15 -2.11 7.93
CA ALA A 240 18.72 -1.89 7.67
C ALA A 240 18.32 -0.42 7.86
N ALA A 241 18.95 0.29 8.80
CA ALA A 241 18.79 1.73 8.96
C ALA A 241 19.29 2.51 7.73
N ALA A 242 20.45 2.15 7.17
CA ALA A 242 20.98 2.79 5.96
C ALA A 242 20.11 2.52 4.73
N ILE A 243 19.63 1.28 4.57
CA ILE A 243 18.67 0.90 3.52
C ILE A 243 17.39 1.74 3.64
N GLY A 244 16.84 1.84 4.85
CA GLY A 244 15.65 2.65 5.13
C GLY A 244 15.84 4.13 4.82
N ALA A 245 16.99 4.70 5.20
CA ALA A 245 17.33 6.08 4.88
C ALA A 245 17.41 6.33 3.36
N LEU A 246 17.93 5.38 2.57
CA LEU A 246 17.98 5.48 1.11
C LEU A 246 16.58 5.41 0.47
N TRP A 247 15.69 4.58 1.00
CA TRP A 247 14.27 4.59 0.60
C TRP A 247 13.60 5.93 0.94
N ALA A 248 13.82 6.46 2.13
CA ALA A 248 13.28 7.74 2.56
C ALA A 248 13.80 8.89 1.67
N LEU A 249 15.08 8.86 1.29
CA LEU A 249 15.68 9.84 0.38
C LEU A 249 14.95 9.85 -0.98
N GLY A 250 14.59 8.68 -1.52
CA GLY A 250 13.80 8.57 -2.74
C GLY A 250 12.45 9.29 -2.63
N VAL A 251 11.73 9.09 -1.52
CA VAL A 251 10.45 9.77 -1.26
C VAL A 251 10.62 11.28 -1.06
N VAL A 252 11.68 11.71 -0.38
CA VAL A 252 11.98 13.14 -0.23
C VAL A 252 12.27 13.78 -1.59
N ALA A 253 13.05 13.11 -2.45
CA ALA A 253 13.31 13.58 -3.80
C ALA A 253 12.03 13.67 -4.64
N GLU A 254 11.14 12.68 -4.53
CA GLU A 254 9.82 12.69 -5.18
C GLU A 254 8.96 13.88 -4.73
N ILE A 255 8.91 14.15 -3.42
CA ILE A 255 8.19 15.31 -2.86
C ILE A 255 8.73 16.62 -3.44
N ILE A 256 10.07 16.78 -3.48
CA ILE A 256 10.71 17.97 -4.05
C ILE A 256 10.34 18.13 -5.54
N LEU A 257 10.42 17.05 -6.32
CA LEU A 257 10.03 17.06 -7.73
C LEU A 257 8.56 17.46 -7.91
N PHE A 258 7.65 16.97 -7.08
CA PHE A 258 6.23 17.38 -7.14
C PHE A 258 6.02 18.87 -6.86
N PHE A 259 6.83 19.49 -5.99
CA PHE A 259 6.77 20.94 -5.78
C PHE A 259 7.39 21.74 -6.94
N LEU A 260 8.34 21.17 -7.68
CA LEU A 260 9.00 21.81 -8.81
C LEU A 260 8.24 21.67 -10.13
N LEU A 261 7.55 20.54 -10.35
CA LEU A 261 6.81 20.24 -11.58
C LEU A 261 5.84 21.35 -12.03
N PRO A 262 5.03 21.97 -11.15
CA PRO A 262 4.16 23.09 -11.54
C PRO A 262 4.90 24.32 -12.09
N ARG A 263 6.21 24.43 -11.85
CA ARG A 263 7.08 25.51 -12.33
C ARG A 263 7.73 25.20 -13.68
N ILE A 264 7.68 23.93 -14.12
CA ILE A 264 8.20 23.47 -15.40
C ILE A 264 6.99 23.35 -16.33
N ARG A 265 6.72 24.41 -17.09
CA ARG A 265 5.73 24.42 -18.17
C ARG A 265 6.42 24.19 -19.50
#